data_AF-A0A0C3DCQ3-F1
#
_entry.id   AF-A0A0C3DCQ3-F1
#
_cell.length_a   1.000
_cell.length_b   1.000
_cell.length_c   1.000
_cell.angle_alpha   90.00
_cell.angle_beta   90.00
_cell.angle_gamma   90.00
#
_symmetry.space_group_name_H-M   'P 1'
#
loop_
_entity.id
_entity.type
_entity.pdbx_description
1 polymer ?
#
loop_
_entity_poly.entity_id
_entity_poly.type
_entity_poly.pdbx_seq_one_letter_code
_entity_poly.pdbx_strand_id
1 'polypeptide(L)'
;LNFALIWTSEKNPSTDGTGLEGWLFTSELFKTPLAYIEWFTPFHVHDPNSGMFVVSRSTRMHQAFVEVIPIERVVCSCHLIPDFGDEMDQRWTPENV
;
A
#
# COMPACT_ATOMS: atom_id res chain seq x y z
N LEU A 1 -9.89 1.31 9.27
CA LEU A 1 -8.44 1.03 9.23
C LEU A 1 -7.86 1.67 7.98
N ASN A 2 -6.66 2.26 8.06
CA ASN A 2 -5.94 2.80 6.90
C ASN A 2 -4.88 1.77 6.48
N PHE A 3 -4.69 1.56 5.18
CA PHE A 3 -3.73 0.60 4.62
C PHE A 3 -2.72 1.35 3.75
N ALA A 4 -1.57 0.71 3.60
CA ALA A 4 -0.35 1.29 3.07
C ALA A 4 0.37 0.26 2.21
N LEU A 5 0.82 0.64 1.01
CA LEU A 5 1.78 -0.18 0.26
C LEU A 5 3.17 0.07 0.84
N ILE A 6 3.81 -0.99 1.34
CA ILE A 6 5.15 -0.92 1.94
C ILE A 6 6.17 -1.34 0.90
N TRP A 7 7.03 -0.42 0.50
CA TRP A 7 8.24 -0.76 -0.24
C TRP A 7 9.37 -0.98 0.74
N THR A 8 9.73 -2.25 0.96
CA THR A 8 11.02 -2.60 1.57
C THR A 8 12.09 -2.50 0.49
N SER A 9 13.26 -1.96 0.82
CA SER A 9 14.26 -1.54 -0.16
C SER A 9 14.76 -2.68 -1.07
N GLU A 10 14.18 -2.80 -2.25
CA GLU A 10 14.83 -3.42 -3.41
C GLU A 10 14.51 -2.55 -4.63
N LYS A 11 15.35 -1.53 -4.85
CA LYS A 11 15.34 -0.56 -5.97
C LYS A 11 14.03 0.21 -6.21
N ASN A 12 14.11 1.53 -6.11
CA ASN A 12 13.03 2.44 -6.52
C ASN A 12 13.26 2.91 -7.97
N PRO A 13 12.41 2.56 -8.96
CA PRO A 13 12.54 3.05 -10.34
C PRO A 13 12.48 4.57 -10.46
N SER A 14 11.91 5.26 -9.47
CA SER A 14 11.83 6.72 -9.42
C SER A 14 13.15 7.38 -9.01
N THR A 15 14.09 6.62 -8.44
CA THR A 15 15.43 7.12 -8.11
C THR A 15 16.48 6.67 -9.14
N ASP A 16 16.14 5.75 -10.06
CA ASP A 16 17.07 5.10 -10.99
C ASP A 16 17.87 6.14 -11.82
N GLY A 17 19.19 6.04 -11.77
CA GLY A 17 20.11 6.99 -12.42
C GLY A 17 20.26 8.37 -11.78
N THR A 18 19.65 8.65 -10.62
CA THR A 18 19.86 9.91 -9.87
C THR A 18 21.00 9.77 -8.84
N GLY A 19 21.52 10.88 -8.31
CA GLY A 19 22.49 10.84 -7.19
C GLY A 19 21.94 10.28 -5.87
N LEU A 20 20.68 9.83 -5.87
CA LEU A 20 20.01 9.12 -4.77
C LEU A 20 20.07 7.60 -4.96
N GLU A 21 20.58 7.12 -6.10
CA GLU A 21 20.92 5.72 -6.34
C GLU A 21 22.00 5.26 -5.37
N GLY A 22 21.63 4.36 -4.46
CA GLY A 22 22.59 3.78 -3.53
C GLY A 22 22.95 4.66 -2.33
N TRP A 23 22.22 5.75 -2.05
CA TRP A 23 22.16 6.25 -0.67
C TRP A 23 21.32 5.26 0.13
N LEU A 24 21.96 4.15 0.49
CA LEU A 24 21.71 3.49 1.76
C LEU A 24 21.65 4.61 2.79
N PHE A 25 20.45 5.02 3.17
CA PHE A 25 20.19 5.87 4.33
C PHE A 25 20.61 5.05 5.56
N THR A 26 21.90 4.76 5.74
CA THR A 26 22.47 4.49 7.06
C THR A 26 22.58 5.83 7.75
N SER A 27 21.46 6.53 7.94
CA SER A 27 21.46 7.69 8.80
C SER A 27 21.67 7.12 10.20
N GLU A 28 22.78 7.44 10.84
CA GLU A 28 23.00 7.13 12.27
C GLU A 28 21.91 7.75 13.18
N LEU A 29 21.01 8.58 12.63
CA LEU A 29 19.81 9.12 13.26
C LEU A 29 18.67 8.11 13.42
N PHE A 30 18.57 7.11 12.56
CA PHE A 30 17.52 6.09 12.63
C PHE A 30 18.16 4.73 12.85
N LYS A 31 18.07 4.22 14.08
CA LYS A 31 18.59 2.89 14.47
C LYS A 31 17.91 1.73 13.73
N THR A 32 16.87 2.02 12.96
CA THR A 32 15.95 1.05 12.37
C THR A 32 15.72 1.41 10.89
N PRO A 33 15.54 0.42 10.01
CA PRO A 33 15.16 0.66 8.62
C PRO A 33 13.93 1.57 8.52
N LEU A 34 13.89 2.38 7.47
CA LEU A 34 12.75 3.22 7.14
C LEU A 34 11.89 2.52 6.07
N ALA A 35 10.58 2.69 6.17
CA ALA A 35 9.59 2.27 5.20
C ALA A 35 9.03 3.49 4.46
N TYR A 36 9.00 3.42 3.13
CA TYR A 36 8.24 4.35 2.31
C TYR A 36 6.82 3.81 2.17
N ILE A 37 5.84 4.64 2.54
CA ILE A 37 4.42 4.29 2.61
C ILE A 37 3.66 5.14 1.61
N GLU A 38 2.93 4.51 0.69
CA GLU A 38 1.85 5.14 -0.06
C GLU A 38 0.52 4.82 0.59
N TRP A 39 -0.20 5.86 1.02
CA TRP A 39 -1.51 5.71 1.65
C TRP A 39 -2.61 5.57 0.62
N PHE A 40 -3.60 4.74 0.94
CA PHE A 40 -4.83 4.65 0.17
C PHE A 40 -6.01 5.27 0.92
N THR A 41 -7.12 5.48 0.22
CA THR A 41 -8.38 5.97 0.78
C THR A 41 -8.92 5.00 1.82
N PRO A 42 -9.52 5.46 2.93
CA PRO A 42 -10.10 4.57 3.92
C PRO A 42 -11.23 3.69 3.35
N PHE A 43 -11.44 2.55 3.99
CA PHE A 43 -12.50 1.60 3.66
C PHE A 43 -13.90 2.19 3.92
N HIS A 44 -14.52 2.71 2.87
CA HIS A 44 -15.85 3.32 2.94
C HIS A 44 -16.86 2.73 1.95
N VAL A 45 -16.40 2.36 0.75
CA VAL A 45 -17.27 1.89 -0.33
C VAL A 45 -16.95 0.43 -0.60
N HIS A 46 -17.98 -0.40 -0.66
CA HIS A 46 -17.88 -1.77 -1.16
C HIS A 46 -18.30 -1.81 -2.62
N ASP A 47 -17.58 -2.59 -3.42
CA ASP A 47 -18.06 -2.99 -4.73
C ASP A 47 -19.18 -4.03 -4.52
N PRO A 48 -20.41 -3.78 -5.01
CA PRO A 48 -21.56 -4.64 -4.73
C PRO A 48 -21.46 -6.01 -5.40
N ASN A 49 -20.62 -6.15 -6.44
CA ASN A 49 -20.46 -7.43 -7.12
C ASN A 49 -19.49 -8.32 -6.34
N SER A 50 -18.30 -7.81 -5.98
CA SER A 50 -17.24 -8.60 -5.33
C SER A 50 -17.28 -8.59 -3.80
N GLY A 51 -18.04 -7.68 -3.17
CA GLY A 51 -18.02 -7.46 -1.73
C GLY A 51 -16.75 -6.80 -1.20
N MET A 52 -15.76 -6.54 -2.06
CA MET A 52 -14.48 -5.93 -1.68
C MET A 52 -14.58 -4.44 -1.44
N PHE A 53 -13.72 -3.92 -0.56
CA PHE A 53 -13.53 -2.48 -0.44
C PHE A 53 -12.91 -1.90 -1.70
N VAL A 54 -13.55 -0.87 -2.26
CA VAL A 54 -13.00 -0.07 -3.34
C VAL A 54 -12.05 0.95 -2.74
N VAL A 55 -10.82 0.93 -3.22
CA VAL A 55 -9.74 1.74 -2.69
C VAL A 55 -8.98 2.42 -3.81
N SER A 56 -8.56 3.66 -3.58
CA SER A 56 -7.69 4.41 -4.49
C SER A 56 -6.54 5.04 -3.72
N ARG A 57 -5.50 5.50 -4.41
CA ARG A 57 -4.39 6.21 -3.76
C ARG A 57 -4.92 7.48 -3.08
N SER A 58 -4.61 7.65 -1.80
CA SER A 58 -4.91 8.89 -1.09
C SER A 58 -4.09 10.01 -1.70
N THR A 59 -4.68 11.19 -1.86
CA THR A 59 -3.97 12.37 -2.37
C THR A 59 -4.04 13.53 -1.40
N ARG A 60 -2.99 14.37 -1.38
CA ARG A 60 -2.96 15.67 -0.72
C ARG A 60 -2.37 16.67 -1.70
N MET A 61 -3.03 17.80 -1.89
CA MET A 61 -2.61 18.83 -2.86
C MET A 61 -2.37 18.26 -4.27
N HIS A 62 -3.24 17.36 -4.73
CA HIS A 62 -3.16 16.69 -6.04
C HIS A 62 -1.93 15.78 -6.25
N GLN A 63 -1.24 15.41 -5.17
CA GLN A 63 -0.12 14.47 -5.19
C GLN A 63 -0.44 13.27 -4.31
N ALA A 64 0.19 12.12 -4.57
CA ALA A 64 0.04 10.93 -3.73
C ALA A 64 0.41 11.27 -2.28
N PHE A 65 -0.42 10.85 -1.33
CA PHE A 65 -0.12 11.02 0.08
C PHE A 65 0.86 9.92 0.51
N VAL A 66 2.06 10.35 0.86
CA VAL A 66 3.19 9.47 1.17
C VAL A 66 3.78 9.82 2.53
N GLU A 67 4.33 8.84 3.22
CA GLU A 67 5.04 9.02 4.49
C GLU A 67 6.29 8.13 4.53
N VAL A 68 7.33 8.59 5.21
CA VAL A 68 8.51 7.76 5.53
C VAL A 68 8.53 7.53 7.03
N ILE A 69 8.39 6.28 7.46
CA ILE A 69 8.28 5.91 8.87
C ILE A 69 9.35 4.88 9.27
N PRO A 70 9.81 4.84 10.54
CA PRO A 70 10.54 3.69 11.05
C PRO A 70 9.74 2.40 10.89
N ILE A 71 10.39 1.32 10.45
CA ILE A 71 9.73 0.03 10.19
C ILE A 71 9.02 -0.53 11.43
N GLU A 72 9.49 -0.20 12.63
CA GLU A 72 8.88 -0.60 13.91
C GLU A 72 7.45 -0.08 14.10
N ARG A 73 7.04 0.95 13.36
CA ARG A 73 5.65 1.45 13.37
C ARG A 73 4.72 0.57 12.53
N VAL A 74 5.25 -0.32 11.71
CA VAL A 74 4.49 -1.34 10.98
C VAL A 74 4.38 -2.58 11.85
N VAL A 75 3.17 -2.87 12.32
CA VAL A 75 2.92 -4.04 13.17
C VAL A 75 3.04 -5.33 12.37
N CYS A 76 2.31 -5.44 11.26
CA CYS A 76 2.36 -6.58 10.35
C CYS A 76 1.67 -6.24 9.01
N SER A 77 1.99 -7.02 7.98
CA SER A 77 1.18 -7.09 6.77
C SER A 77 -0.15 -7.80 7.08
N CYS A 78 -1.25 -7.30 6.53
CA CYS A 78 -2.53 -7.99 6.56
C CYS A 78 -3.04 -8.19 5.13
N HIS A 79 -3.67 -9.34 4.87
CA HIS A 79 -4.36 -9.60 3.60
C HIS A 79 -5.80 -9.16 3.74
N LEU A 80 -6.28 -8.38 2.78
CA LEU A 80 -7.70 -8.11 2.63
C LEU A 80 -8.28 -9.28 1.84
N ILE A 81 -9.29 -9.93 2.41
CA ILE A 81 -10.03 -11.01 1.77
C ILE A 81 -11.43 -10.45 1.47
N PRO A 82 -11.99 -10.73 0.29
CA PRO A 82 -13.36 -10.33 -0.02
C PRO A 82 -14.34 -10.94 0.98
N ASP A 83 -15.41 -10.22 1.27
CA ASP A 83 -16.58 -10.79 1.95
C ASP A 83 -17.56 -11.31 0.90
N PHE A 84 -17.60 -12.63 0.71
CA PHE A 84 -18.46 -13.28 -0.29
C PHE A 84 -19.89 -13.55 0.21
N GLY A 85 -20.21 -13.23 1.48
CA GLY A 85 -21.46 -13.66 2.07
C GLY A 85 -21.60 -15.20 2.14
N ASP A 86 -22.84 -15.70 2.04
CA ASP A 86 -23.15 -17.13 2.20
C ASP A 86 -22.77 -17.99 0.97
N GLU A 87 -22.71 -17.41 -0.23
CA GLU A 87 -22.38 -18.14 -1.46
C GLU A 87 -21.65 -17.24 -2.47
N MET A 88 -20.52 -17.73 -2.99
CA MET A 88 -19.77 -17.08 -4.06
C MET A 88 -20.54 -17.18 -5.38
N ASP A 89 -20.68 -16.07 -6.12
CA ASP A 89 -21.39 -16.08 -7.39
C ASP A 89 -20.68 -17.00 -8.40
N GLN A 90 -21.35 -18.09 -8.77
CA GLN A 90 -20.83 -19.13 -9.65
C GLN A 90 -20.63 -18.64 -11.10
N ARG A 91 -21.08 -17.43 -11.44
CA ARG A 91 -20.90 -16.81 -12.77
C ARG A 91 -19.59 -16.05 -12.89
N TRP A 92 -18.82 -15.95 -11.81
CA TRP A 92 -17.54 -15.27 -11.83
C TRP A 92 -16.55 -15.98 -12.74
N THR A 93 -15.98 -15.23 -13.66
CA THR A 93 -14.90 -15.64 -14.54
C THR A 93 -13.79 -14.59 -14.46
N PRO A 94 -12.54 -14.93 -14.83
CA PRO A 94 -11.44 -13.98 -14.80
C PRO A 94 -11.68 -12.70 -15.63
N GLU A 95 -12.65 -12.71 -16.55
CA GLU A 95 -13.00 -11.56 -17.38
C GLU A 95 -13.98 -10.58 -16.69
N ASN A 96 -14.63 -10.99 -15.60
CA ASN A 96 -15.72 -10.22 -14.96
C ASN A 96 -15.51 -9.91 -13.47
N VAL A 97 -14.35 -10.28 -12.91
CA VAL A 97 -13.89 -9.97 -11.54
C VAL A 97 -12.62 -9.14 -11.58
#